data_AF-A0A7C6BFW3-F1
#
_entry.id   AF-A0A7C6BFW3-F1
#
_cell.length_a   1.000
_cell.length_b   1.000
_cell.length_c   1.000
_cell.angle_alpha   90.00
_cell.angle_beta   90.00
_cell.angle_gamma   90.00
#
_symmetry.space_group_name_H-M   'P 1'
#
loop_
_entity.id
_entity.type
_entity.pdbx_description
1 polymer ?
#
loop_
_entity_poly.entity_id
_entity_poly.type
_entity_poly.pdbx_seq_one_letter_code
_entity_poly.pdbx_strand_id
1 'polypeptide(L)'
;MIWHRSHCLREINDQPQEGGLLICQDALEVDLSPYMGQAQMVYLDPPGSSGNAFTCKLRVGKRGYESSRQAVQLPAYEDGQHPRDERYLRKIRKLIELSHLLLDETGSMFLHVTVDNLARARLMMDEVFGVDQFRNQIIWSFQTGGRSKRYFSRKHDAILFYAKSDKHYFDITQVPIAKRGSRDNHMKRHVDEHGRSYRSIVSGGKKYIYYDDEPVFPDDVWADVSQMQQKDPQRTGYPGQKPQALLDRMVLSTTRPGDLVVDLCCGSGTALASAATNERRFIGIDNSPVAFAACRKRLSPYRLVCQAPLSQSGAMLDAAVLPGIGYYTVSINAYTVPEEELAGITRQPKDLVIEGMDLIDQWHAGLINKGVFVSYASSLREKQTPELETSLEVPLLRGTVAIMLIDVLGRRSLWTGTPAF
;
A
#
# COMPACT_ATOMS: atom_id res chain seq x y z
N MET A 1 10.16 -25.91 26.60
CA MET A 1 10.17 -26.19 25.15
C MET A 1 11.42 -25.57 24.57
N ILE A 2 11.95 -26.15 23.51
CA ILE A 2 13.03 -25.52 22.73
C ILE A 2 12.40 -24.96 21.46
N TRP A 3 12.74 -23.72 21.12
CA TRP A 3 12.26 -23.07 19.90
C TRP A 3 13.31 -23.13 18.81
N HIS A 4 12.91 -23.63 17.65
CA HIS A 4 13.78 -23.76 16.49
C HIS A 4 13.28 -22.91 15.33
N ARG A 5 14.21 -22.43 14.51
CA ARG A 5 13.88 -21.81 13.23
C ARG A 5 13.07 -22.78 12.37
N SER A 6 12.05 -22.23 11.73
CA SER A 6 11.15 -23.00 10.87
C SER A 6 10.90 -22.28 9.56
N HIS A 7 10.20 -22.96 8.65
CA HIS A 7 9.87 -22.46 7.32
C HIS A 7 8.40 -22.66 7.01
N CYS A 8 7.83 -21.76 6.24
CA CYS A 8 6.49 -21.89 5.67
C CYS A 8 6.51 -21.47 4.20
N LEU A 9 5.66 -22.10 3.39
CA LEU A 9 5.41 -21.75 2.00
C LEU A 9 4.53 -20.50 1.89
N ARG A 10 3.56 -20.38 2.80
CA ARG A 10 2.67 -19.23 2.89
C ARG A 10 2.18 -19.03 4.31
N GLU A 11 1.81 -17.80 4.59
CA GLU A 11 1.19 -17.36 5.82
C GLU A 11 -0.26 -16.94 5.54
N ILE A 12 -1.14 -17.16 6.51
CA ILE A 12 -2.53 -16.73 6.48
C ILE A 12 -2.88 -16.15 7.86
N ASN A 13 -3.54 -14.99 7.96
CA ASN A 13 -4.13 -14.54 9.23
C ASN A 13 -5.63 -14.89 9.30
N ASP A 14 -6.12 -15.18 10.51
CA ASP A 14 -7.50 -15.60 10.75
C ASP A 14 -8.43 -14.40 10.99
N GLN A 15 -8.50 -13.50 10.02
CA GLN A 15 -9.45 -12.38 10.05
C GLN A 15 -10.73 -12.72 9.28
N PRO A 16 -11.91 -12.28 9.79
CA PRO A 16 -13.19 -12.59 9.16
C PRO A 16 -13.46 -11.72 7.92
N GLN A 17 -12.95 -10.49 7.90
CA GLN A 17 -13.16 -9.56 6.79
C GLN A 17 -12.28 -9.98 5.62
N GLU A 18 -12.87 -10.14 4.43
CA GLU A 18 -12.13 -10.50 3.23
C GLU A 18 -11.05 -9.45 2.91
N GLY A 19 -9.88 -9.91 2.47
CA GLY A 19 -8.78 -9.04 2.09
C GLY A 19 -8.12 -9.52 0.81
N GLY A 20 -6.87 -9.95 0.87
CA GLY A 20 -6.09 -10.18 -0.33
C GLY A 20 -4.76 -10.91 -0.15
N LEU A 21 -4.02 -10.95 -1.25
CA LEU A 21 -2.69 -11.57 -1.35
C LEU A 21 -1.62 -10.47 -1.27
N LEU A 22 -0.63 -10.67 -0.41
CA LEU A 22 0.53 -9.80 -0.30
C LEU A 22 1.82 -10.60 -0.57
N ILE A 23 2.61 -10.15 -1.54
CA ILE A 23 3.81 -10.84 -2.01
C ILE A 23 5.02 -9.94 -1.84
N CYS A 24 6.10 -10.48 -1.25
CA CYS A 24 7.39 -9.79 -1.13
C CYS A 24 8.39 -10.35 -2.15
N GLN A 25 8.36 -9.85 -3.38
CA GLN A 25 9.23 -10.25 -4.49
C GLN A 25 9.21 -9.20 -5.61
N ASP A 26 10.14 -9.26 -6.59
CA ASP A 26 9.99 -8.47 -7.81
C ASP A 26 8.76 -8.96 -8.59
N ALA A 27 7.82 -8.06 -8.90
CA ALA A 27 6.59 -8.36 -9.59
C ALA A 27 6.79 -9.05 -10.96
N LEU A 28 7.93 -8.83 -11.62
CA LEU A 28 8.26 -9.48 -12.88
C LEU A 28 8.78 -10.92 -12.74
N GLU A 29 9.01 -11.38 -11.51
CA GLU A 29 9.46 -12.75 -11.19
C GLU A 29 8.37 -13.59 -10.51
N VAL A 30 7.21 -13.00 -10.21
CA VAL A 30 6.08 -13.70 -9.60
C VAL A 30 5.22 -14.36 -10.68
N ASP A 31 4.82 -15.62 -10.46
CA ASP A 31 3.83 -16.28 -11.30
C ASP A 31 2.42 -15.73 -11.00
N LEU A 32 1.96 -14.85 -11.87
CA LEU A 32 0.62 -14.27 -11.83
C LEU A 32 -0.32 -14.88 -12.87
N SER A 33 0.08 -15.98 -13.53
CA SER A 33 -0.78 -16.65 -14.51
C SER A 33 -2.19 -16.99 -14.00
N PRO A 34 -2.40 -17.35 -12.71
CA PRO A 34 -3.73 -17.63 -12.20
C PRO A 34 -4.64 -16.40 -12.08
N TYR A 35 -4.13 -15.18 -12.29
CA TYR A 35 -4.85 -13.91 -12.13
C TYR A 35 -5.00 -13.11 -13.43
N MET A 36 -4.51 -13.65 -14.56
CA MET A 36 -4.63 -12.98 -15.84
C MET A 36 -6.10 -12.84 -16.26
N GLY A 37 -6.48 -11.66 -16.74
CA GLY A 37 -7.84 -11.33 -17.14
C GLY A 37 -8.86 -11.24 -15.99
N GLN A 38 -8.43 -10.98 -14.75
CA GLN A 38 -9.31 -10.94 -13.57
C GLN A 38 -9.29 -9.63 -12.79
N ALA A 39 -8.31 -8.76 -13.02
CA ALA A 39 -8.21 -7.49 -12.31
C ALA A 39 -9.18 -6.47 -12.92
N GLN A 40 -10.02 -5.87 -12.08
CA GLN A 40 -10.86 -4.76 -12.48
C GLN A 40 -10.08 -3.44 -12.48
N MET A 41 -9.07 -3.33 -11.61
CA MET A 41 -8.19 -2.16 -11.56
C MET A 41 -6.74 -2.58 -11.31
N VAL A 42 -5.82 -1.96 -12.03
CA VAL A 42 -4.38 -1.98 -11.72
C VAL A 42 -3.91 -0.56 -11.42
N TYR A 43 -3.32 -0.36 -10.24
CA TYR A 43 -2.59 0.86 -9.90
C TYR A 43 -1.10 0.60 -9.98
N LEU A 44 -0.35 1.52 -10.59
CA LEU A 44 1.08 1.41 -10.73
C LEU A 44 1.75 2.75 -10.39
N ASP A 45 2.57 2.75 -9.34
CA ASP A 45 3.37 3.89 -8.88
C ASP A 45 4.82 3.43 -8.70
N PRO A 46 5.52 3.20 -9.81
CA PRO A 46 6.87 2.66 -9.78
C PRO A 46 7.86 3.72 -9.27
N PRO A 47 9.07 3.33 -8.83
CA PRO A 47 10.12 4.29 -8.52
C PRO A 47 10.34 5.32 -9.63
N GLY A 48 10.79 6.51 -9.25
CA GLY A 48 11.09 7.58 -10.19
C GLY A 48 12.42 7.33 -10.92
N SER A 49 12.96 8.41 -11.49
CA SER A 49 14.22 8.38 -12.25
C SER A 49 15.20 9.47 -11.81
N SER A 50 15.12 9.87 -10.54
CA SER A 50 15.94 10.94 -9.97
C SER A 50 17.35 10.51 -9.53
N GLY A 51 17.65 9.20 -9.56
CA GLY A 51 18.89 8.62 -9.05
C GLY A 51 19.01 8.62 -7.53
N ASN A 52 17.95 8.98 -6.80
CA ASN A 52 17.95 9.02 -5.35
C ASN A 52 17.67 7.64 -4.73
N ALA A 53 18.33 7.37 -3.61
CA ALA A 53 17.98 6.26 -2.72
C ALA A 53 17.03 6.77 -1.61
N PHE A 54 15.96 6.03 -1.35
CA PHE A 54 14.96 6.37 -0.36
C PHE A 54 15.01 5.40 0.82
N THR A 55 14.77 5.93 2.01
CA THR A 55 14.79 5.15 3.25
C THR A 55 13.44 5.15 3.94
N CYS A 56 13.06 4.02 4.54
CA CYS A 56 11.92 3.88 5.43
C CYS A 56 12.33 4.18 6.86
N LYS A 57 11.55 5.02 7.55
CA LYS A 57 11.74 5.30 8.98
C LYS A 57 10.85 4.36 9.80
N LEU A 58 11.44 3.40 10.48
CA LEU A 58 10.76 2.47 11.39
C LEU A 58 10.98 2.91 12.83
N ARG A 59 9.90 3.05 13.58
CA ARG A 59 9.94 3.42 15.01
C ARG A 59 10.38 2.20 15.83
N VAL A 60 11.20 2.43 16.84
CA VAL A 60 11.78 1.36 17.67
C VAL A 60 11.17 1.41 19.07
N GLY A 61 10.67 0.27 19.54
CA GLY A 61 10.15 0.14 20.89
C GLY A 61 8.95 1.04 21.21
N LYS A 62 8.47 0.94 22.45
CA LYS A 62 7.32 1.72 22.94
C LYS A 62 7.57 3.23 22.80
N ARG A 63 8.75 3.69 23.25
CA ARG A 63 9.16 5.09 23.22
C ARG A 63 9.25 5.66 21.80
N GLY A 64 9.66 4.85 20.83
CA GLY A 64 9.69 5.25 19.43
C GLY A 64 8.28 5.52 18.89
N TYR A 65 7.31 4.68 19.23
CA TYR A 65 5.92 4.84 18.82
C TYR A 65 5.20 6.02 19.51
N GLU A 66 5.49 6.27 20.79
CA GLU A 66 4.94 7.42 21.54
C GLU A 66 5.52 8.77 21.08
N SER A 67 6.83 8.85 20.87
CA SER A 67 7.53 10.13 20.66
C SER A 67 8.00 10.37 19.22
N SER A 68 8.07 9.33 18.38
CA SER A 68 8.72 9.33 17.07
C SER A 68 10.20 9.74 17.07
N ARG A 69 10.85 9.79 18.24
CA ARG A 69 12.27 10.15 18.41
C ARG A 69 13.22 8.97 18.29
N GLN A 70 12.76 7.77 18.64
CA GLN A 70 13.54 6.53 18.53
C GLN A 70 13.14 5.77 17.27
N ALA A 71 14.06 5.63 16.33
CA ALA A 71 13.82 5.01 15.04
C ALA A 71 15.11 4.49 14.39
N VAL A 72 14.93 3.56 13.47
CA VAL A 72 15.94 3.18 12.48
C VAL A 72 15.54 3.66 11.09
N GLN A 73 16.53 3.90 10.24
CA GLN A 73 16.33 4.12 8.82
C GLN A 73 16.89 2.95 8.02
N LEU A 74 16.05 2.38 7.18
CA LEU A 74 16.38 1.24 6.34
C LEU A 74 16.20 1.59 4.87
N PRO A 75 16.96 0.97 3.95
CA PRO A 75 16.70 1.09 2.51
C PRO A 75 15.24 0.71 2.19
N ALA A 76 14.54 1.56 1.44
CA ALA A 76 13.19 1.29 0.97
C ALA A 76 13.21 0.89 -0.50
N TYR A 77 13.64 1.83 -1.36
CA TYR A 77 13.77 1.65 -2.80
C TYR A 77 14.76 2.67 -3.37
N GLU A 78 15.17 2.46 -4.62
CA GLU A 78 16.03 3.37 -5.37
C GLU A 78 15.35 3.75 -6.69
N ASP A 79 15.50 5.02 -7.07
CA ASP A 79 15.07 5.50 -8.38
C ASP A 79 16.02 5.03 -9.49
N GLY A 80 15.51 4.98 -10.72
CA GLY A 80 16.35 4.90 -11.91
C GLY A 80 17.36 6.05 -11.95
N GLN A 81 18.55 5.80 -12.51
CA GLN A 81 19.66 6.77 -12.45
C GLN A 81 19.39 8.05 -13.26
N HIS A 82 18.60 7.95 -14.32
CA HIS A 82 18.28 9.06 -15.21
C HIS A 82 16.94 8.81 -15.92
N PRO A 83 16.17 9.86 -16.30
CA PRO A 83 14.90 9.68 -17.04
C PRO A 83 15.00 8.96 -18.39
N ARG A 84 16.22 8.80 -18.92
CA ARG A 84 16.52 8.06 -20.17
C ARG A 84 17.21 6.71 -19.93
N ASP A 85 17.31 6.25 -18.69
CA ASP A 85 17.88 4.94 -18.40
C ASP A 85 17.02 3.85 -19.05
N GLU A 86 17.60 3.14 -20.03
CA GLU A 86 16.90 2.09 -20.77
C GLU A 86 16.51 0.89 -19.90
N ARG A 87 17.29 0.59 -18.84
CA ARG A 87 16.93 -0.50 -17.91
C ARG A 87 15.69 -0.14 -17.13
N TYR A 88 15.62 1.09 -16.64
CA TYR A 88 14.44 1.64 -15.98
C TYR A 88 13.23 1.62 -16.92
N LEU A 89 13.35 2.20 -18.11
CA LEU A 89 12.24 2.27 -19.08
C LEU A 89 11.74 0.88 -19.49
N ARG A 90 12.66 -0.09 -19.65
CA ARG A 90 12.29 -1.49 -19.93
C ARG A 90 11.54 -2.15 -18.78
N LYS A 91 11.91 -1.86 -17.52
CA LYS A 91 11.16 -2.33 -16.34
C LYS A 91 9.74 -1.75 -16.34
N ILE A 92 9.60 -0.44 -16.57
CA ILE A 92 8.29 0.21 -16.66
C ILE A 92 7.44 -0.41 -17.77
N ARG A 93 7.99 -0.60 -18.98
CA ARG A 93 7.27 -1.26 -20.09
C ARG A 93 6.77 -2.66 -19.70
N LYS A 94 7.62 -3.49 -19.11
CA LYS A 94 7.23 -4.85 -18.68
C LYS A 94 6.12 -4.84 -17.63
N LEU A 95 6.15 -3.87 -16.70
CA LEU A 95 5.07 -3.69 -15.73
C LEU A 95 3.77 -3.25 -16.40
N ILE A 96 3.84 -2.37 -17.42
CA ILE A 96 2.66 -1.98 -18.22
C ILE A 96 2.08 -3.19 -18.97
N GLU A 97 2.92 -3.99 -19.62
CA GLU A 97 2.52 -5.22 -20.32
C GLU A 97 1.85 -6.22 -19.35
N LEU A 98 2.45 -6.43 -18.18
CA LEU A 98 1.90 -7.28 -17.14
C LEU A 98 0.54 -6.77 -16.62
N SER A 99 0.43 -5.46 -16.35
CA SER A 99 -0.85 -4.83 -15.96
C SER A 99 -1.93 -5.07 -17.02
N HIS A 100 -1.59 -4.91 -18.30
CA HIS A 100 -2.53 -5.18 -19.39
C HIS A 100 -3.00 -6.64 -19.41
N LEU A 101 -2.12 -7.62 -19.15
CA LEU A 101 -2.48 -9.04 -19.10
C LEU A 101 -3.35 -9.38 -17.88
N LEU A 102 -3.16 -8.69 -16.76
CA LEU A 102 -3.94 -8.90 -15.53
C LEU A 102 -5.36 -8.37 -15.64
N LEU A 103 -5.58 -7.28 -16.36
CA LEU A 103 -6.88 -6.64 -16.46
C LEU A 103 -7.90 -7.51 -17.20
N ASP A 104 -9.11 -7.60 -16.63
CA ASP A 104 -10.29 -8.06 -17.36
C ASP A 104 -10.73 -7.05 -18.43
N GLU A 105 -11.61 -7.46 -19.34
CA GLU A 105 -12.08 -6.64 -20.48
C GLU A 105 -12.71 -5.30 -20.07
N THR A 106 -13.28 -5.20 -18.87
CA THR A 106 -13.88 -3.97 -18.33
C THR A 106 -12.92 -3.18 -17.43
N GLY A 107 -11.69 -3.67 -17.28
CA GLY A 107 -10.71 -3.18 -16.34
C GLY A 107 -10.07 -1.84 -16.69
N SER A 108 -9.50 -1.18 -15.67
CA SER A 108 -8.87 0.13 -15.76
C SER A 108 -7.44 0.15 -15.19
N MET A 109 -6.53 0.86 -15.84
CA MET A 109 -5.16 1.07 -15.37
C MET A 109 -4.91 2.54 -15.02
N PHE A 110 -4.31 2.76 -13.85
CA PHE A 110 -3.79 4.06 -13.41
C PHE A 110 -2.27 3.98 -13.24
N LEU A 111 -1.54 4.74 -14.06
CA LEU A 111 -0.09 4.85 -13.98
C LEU A 111 0.31 6.22 -13.44
N HIS A 112 0.80 6.25 -12.21
CA HIS A 112 1.35 7.43 -11.57
C HIS A 112 2.80 7.61 -12.03
N VAL A 113 3.11 8.75 -12.65
CA VAL A 113 4.45 9.03 -13.17
C VAL A 113 4.90 10.44 -12.86
N THR A 114 6.20 10.57 -12.62
CA THR A 114 6.84 11.89 -12.52
C THR A 114 6.86 12.58 -13.88
N VAL A 115 6.91 13.91 -13.86
CA VAL A 115 6.90 14.74 -15.08
C VAL A 115 8.01 14.38 -16.07
N ASP A 116 9.17 13.93 -15.59
CA ASP A 116 10.34 13.64 -16.42
C ASP A 116 10.15 12.39 -17.30
N ASN A 117 9.24 11.49 -16.90
CA ASN A 117 8.91 10.26 -17.63
C ASN A 117 7.51 10.24 -18.24
N LEU A 118 6.65 11.23 -17.95
CA LEU A 118 5.25 11.27 -18.39
C LEU A 118 5.07 11.00 -19.91
N ALA A 119 5.79 11.73 -20.76
CA ALA A 119 5.67 11.57 -22.22
C ALA A 119 6.10 10.16 -22.69
N ARG A 120 7.15 9.59 -22.08
CA ARG A 120 7.61 8.23 -22.42
C ARG A 120 6.62 7.18 -21.95
N ALA A 121 6.12 7.33 -20.72
CA ALA A 121 5.09 6.47 -20.16
C ALA A 121 3.82 6.50 -21.02
N ARG A 122 3.39 7.68 -21.46
CA ARG A 122 2.25 7.84 -22.35
C ARG A 122 2.40 7.04 -23.66
N LEU A 123 3.53 7.17 -24.33
CA LEU A 123 3.80 6.43 -25.56
C LEU A 123 3.85 4.90 -25.32
N MET A 124 4.46 4.46 -24.22
CA MET A 124 4.48 3.03 -23.87
C MET A 124 3.06 2.50 -23.58
N MET A 125 2.22 3.28 -22.89
CA MET A 125 0.82 2.93 -22.65
C MET A 125 0.03 2.88 -23.97
N ASP A 126 0.22 3.84 -24.88
CA ASP A 126 -0.43 3.84 -26.21
C ASP A 126 -0.04 2.61 -27.04
N GLU A 127 1.22 2.17 -26.98
CA GLU A 127 1.68 0.97 -27.69
C GLU A 127 1.09 -0.34 -27.11
N VAL A 128 0.89 -0.41 -25.79
CA VAL A 128 0.40 -1.64 -25.12
C VAL A 128 -1.12 -1.71 -25.11
N PHE A 129 -1.81 -0.62 -24.80
CA PHE A 129 -3.27 -0.56 -24.69
C PHE A 129 -3.97 -0.11 -25.97
N GLY A 130 -3.26 0.61 -26.85
CA GLY A 130 -3.85 1.30 -27.98
C GLY A 130 -4.25 2.74 -27.64
N VAL A 131 -4.06 3.65 -28.59
CA VAL A 131 -4.34 5.09 -28.44
C VAL A 131 -5.80 5.36 -28.08
N ASP A 132 -6.73 4.58 -28.65
CA ASP A 132 -8.17 4.72 -28.42
C ASP A 132 -8.61 4.31 -27.00
N GLN A 133 -7.71 3.66 -26.24
CA GLN A 133 -7.96 3.25 -24.86
C GLN A 133 -7.47 4.26 -23.83
N PHE A 134 -6.83 5.35 -24.26
CA PHE A 134 -6.56 6.48 -23.40
C PHE A 134 -7.88 7.12 -22.95
N ARG A 135 -8.08 7.26 -21.64
CA ARG A 135 -9.26 7.91 -21.06
C ARG A 135 -8.95 9.30 -20.59
N ASN A 136 -7.87 9.46 -19.82
CA ASN A 136 -7.53 10.77 -19.27
C ASN A 136 -6.08 10.90 -18.80
N GLN A 137 -5.63 12.14 -18.66
CA GLN A 137 -4.43 12.51 -17.91
C GLN A 137 -4.86 13.33 -16.70
N ILE A 138 -4.97 12.67 -15.56
CA ILE A 138 -5.38 13.29 -14.31
C ILE A 138 -4.21 14.10 -13.74
N ILE A 139 -4.48 15.35 -13.40
CA ILE A 139 -3.54 16.26 -12.74
C ILE A 139 -3.87 16.30 -11.24
N TRP A 140 -3.05 15.65 -10.44
CA TRP A 140 -3.17 15.74 -8.98
C TRP A 140 -2.40 16.97 -8.49
N SER A 141 -3.14 18.05 -8.20
CA SER A 141 -2.57 19.36 -7.87
C SER A 141 -2.55 19.61 -6.37
N PHE A 142 -1.39 20.02 -5.85
CA PHE A 142 -1.17 20.23 -4.44
C PHE A 142 -0.67 21.65 -4.13
N GLN A 143 -1.15 22.21 -3.02
CA GLN A 143 -0.89 23.61 -2.66
C GLN A 143 0.46 23.80 -1.94
N THR A 144 1.00 22.72 -1.36
CA THR A 144 2.22 22.72 -0.54
C THR A 144 3.49 22.52 -1.36
N GLY A 145 4.66 22.75 -0.76
CA GLY A 145 5.97 22.56 -1.40
C GLY A 145 6.70 23.85 -1.79
N GLY A 146 7.92 23.71 -2.31
CA GLY A 146 8.84 24.81 -2.59
C GLY A 146 8.28 25.89 -3.53
N ARG A 147 8.78 27.13 -3.36
CA ARG A 147 8.48 28.27 -4.22
C ARG A 147 9.77 28.71 -4.91
N SER A 148 9.79 28.65 -6.24
CA SER A 148 10.92 29.16 -7.04
C SER A 148 10.62 30.56 -7.56
N LYS A 149 11.64 31.41 -7.59
CA LYS A 149 11.62 32.70 -8.32
C LYS A 149 12.17 32.59 -9.75
N ARG A 150 12.75 31.44 -10.11
CA ARG A 150 13.45 31.23 -11.40
C ARG A 150 12.59 30.48 -12.43
N TYR A 151 11.54 29.79 -11.99
CA TYR A 151 10.66 28.98 -12.82
C TYR A 151 9.32 28.75 -12.13
N PHE A 152 8.30 28.33 -12.88
CA PHE A 152 7.01 27.94 -12.30
C PHE A 152 7.17 26.76 -11.36
N SER A 153 6.73 26.91 -10.12
CA SER A 153 6.89 25.87 -9.11
C SER A 153 6.11 24.63 -9.52
N ARG A 154 6.76 23.47 -9.49
CA ARG A 154 6.10 22.18 -9.76
C ARG A 154 5.14 21.89 -8.60
N LYS A 155 3.84 21.81 -8.91
CA LYS A 155 2.73 21.75 -7.94
C LYS A 155 1.70 20.67 -8.28
N HIS A 156 2.07 19.74 -9.14
CA HIS A 156 1.22 18.60 -9.48
C HIS A 156 2.04 17.40 -9.88
N ASP A 157 1.44 16.23 -9.70
CA ASP A 157 1.84 14.98 -10.34
C ASP A 157 0.79 14.62 -11.40
N ALA A 158 1.17 13.76 -12.36
CA ALA A 158 0.30 13.31 -13.43
C ALA A 158 0.03 11.80 -13.31
N ILE A 159 -1.22 11.43 -13.58
CA ILE A 159 -1.68 10.05 -13.51
C ILE A 159 -2.36 9.74 -14.84
N LEU A 160 -1.79 8.78 -15.58
CA LEU A 160 -2.35 8.31 -16.84
C LEU A 160 -3.45 7.29 -16.55
N PHE A 161 -4.64 7.53 -17.10
CA PHE A 161 -5.79 6.64 -16.98
C PHE A 161 -6.09 6.00 -18.34
N TYR A 162 -5.95 4.67 -18.40
CA TYR A 162 -6.29 3.84 -19.54
C TYR A 162 -7.35 2.81 -19.16
N ALA A 163 -8.15 2.42 -20.15
CA ALA A 163 -9.02 1.28 -20.07
C ALA A 163 -8.39 0.07 -20.76
N LYS A 164 -8.81 -1.14 -20.40
CA LYS A 164 -8.50 -2.35 -21.19
C LYS A 164 -9.19 -2.32 -22.56
N SER A 165 -10.45 -1.91 -22.59
CA SER A 165 -11.28 -1.83 -23.80
C SER A 165 -12.29 -0.69 -23.74
N ASP A 166 -13.12 -0.56 -24.77
CA ASP A 166 -14.26 0.36 -24.81
C ASP A 166 -15.36 0.01 -23.79
N LYS A 167 -15.38 -1.24 -23.29
CA LYS A 167 -16.36 -1.74 -22.30
C LYS A 167 -16.04 -1.38 -20.86
N HIS A 168 -15.01 -0.57 -20.61
CA HIS A 168 -14.57 -0.27 -19.25
C HIS A 168 -15.70 0.18 -18.33
N TYR A 169 -15.65 -0.28 -17.08
CA TYR A 169 -16.55 0.20 -16.06
C TYR A 169 -16.07 1.55 -15.52
N PHE A 170 -16.99 2.51 -15.48
CA PHE A 170 -16.78 3.79 -14.82
C PHE A 170 -18.08 4.30 -14.19
N ASP A 171 -18.03 4.66 -12.91
CA ASP A 171 -19.16 5.26 -12.19
C ASP A 171 -18.70 6.49 -11.40
N ILE A 172 -18.89 7.67 -12.00
CA ILE A 172 -18.54 8.95 -11.38
C ILE A 172 -19.41 9.26 -10.15
N THR A 173 -20.58 8.63 -10.03
CA THR A 173 -21.52 8.90 -8.94
C THR A 173 -21.02 8.42 -7.58
N GLN A 174 -20.04 7.51 -7.58
CA GLN A 174 -19.39 7.01 -6.37
C GLN A 174 -18.37 7.99 -5.77
N VAL A 175 -18.02 9.08 -6.48
CA VAL A 175 -16.96 10.00 -6.07
C VAL A 175 -17.41 11.47 -6.06
N PRO A 176 -18.55 11.82 -5.44
CA PRO A 176 -18.97 13.21 -5.35
C PRO A 176 -17.96 14.04 -4.54
N ILE A 177 -17.77 15.30 -4.94
CA ILE A 177 -16.92 16.26 -4.24
C ILE A 177 -17.75 17.38 -3.63
N ALA A 178 -17.22 17.97 -2.56
CA ALA A 178 -17.83 19.14 -1.95
C ALA A 178 -17.91 20.28 -2.97
N LYS A 179 -19.07 20.95 -3.03
CA LYS A 179 -19.23 22.18 -3.81
C LYS A 179 -18.22 23.21 -3.30
N ARG A 180 -17.28 23.61 -4.15
CA ARG A 180 -16.47 24.79 -3.87
C ARG A 180 -17.43 25.97 -3.71
N GLY A 181 -17.28 26.74 -2.64
CA GLY A 181 -18.09 27.94 -2.40
C GLY A 181 -18.09 28.86 -3.62
N SER A 182 -19.11 29.74 -3.72
CA SER A 182 -19.41 30.59 -4.90
C SER A 182 -18.15 30.93 -5.70
N ARG A 183 -17.85 30.12 -6.72
CA ARG A 183 -16.98 30.59 -7.79
C ARG A 183 -17.80 31.68 -8.45
N ASP A 184 -17.27 32.90 -8.48
CA ASP A 184 -17.78 33.96 -9.34
C ASP A 184 -17.61 33.52 -10.79
N ASN A 185 -18.45 32.59 -11.21
CA ASN A 185 -18.66 32.31 -12.61
C ASN A 185 -19.62 33.38 -13.10
N HIS A 186 -19.28 34.05 -14.21
CA HIS A 186 -20.15 35.05 -14.85
C HIS A 186 -21.44 34.45 -15.42
N MET A 187 -21.78 33.20 -15.07
CA MET A 187 -22.98 32.52 -15.50
C MET A 187 -24.18 33.06 -14.72
N LYS A 188 -25.19 33.52 -15.45
CA LYS A 188 -26.45 33.96 -14.86
C LYS A 188 -27.12 32.79 -14.15
N ARG A 189 -27.61 33.06 -12.94
CA ARG A 189 -28.47 32.16 -12.18
C ARG A 189 -29.91 32.33 -12.67
N HIS A 190 -30.55 31.22 -12.96
CA HIS A 190 -31.94 31.11 -13.38
C HIS A 190 -32.70 30.22 -12.39
N VAL A 191 -34.03 30.24 -12.49
CA VAL A 191 -34.93 29.36 -11.73
C VAL A 191 -35.85 28.71 -12.74
N ASP A 192 -36.05 27.39 -12.63
CA ASP A 192 -36.97 26.66 -13.50
C ASP A 192 -38.42 26.73 -13.01
N GLU A 193 -39.33 26.11 -13.76
CA GLU A 193 -40.78 26.09 -13.45
C GLU A 193 -41.12 25.41 -12.13
N HIS A 194 -40.19 24.62 -11.56
CA HIS A 194 -40.33 23.91 -10.30
C HIS A 194 -39.61 24.62 -9.14
N GLY A 195 -39.08 25.83 -9.37
CA GLY A 195 -38.38 26.60 -8.35
C GLY A 195 -36.92 26.18 -8.12
N ARG A 196 -36.36 25.26 -8.93
CA ARG A 196 -34.96 24.84 -8.81
C ARG A 196 -34.04 25.84 -9.48
N SER A 197 -32.99 26.25 -8.77
CA SER A 197 -32.03 27.21 -9.29
C SER A 197 -30.93 26.52 -10.10
N TYR A 198 -30.60 27.10 -11.24
CA TYR A 198 -29.59 26.55 -12.15
C TYR A 198 -28.75 27.65 -12.80
N ARG A 199 -27.59 27.29 -13.32
CA ARG A 199 -26.77 28.12 -14.22
C ARG A 199 -26.72 27.46 -15.59
N SER A 200 -26.60 28.24 -16.66
CA SER A 200 -26.44 27.68 -18.00
C SER A 200 -25.44 28.43 -18.85
N ILE A 201 -24.82 27.71 -19.79
CA ILE A 201 -23.90 28.24 -20.79
C ILE A 201 -24.19 27.56 -22.13
N VAL A 202 -24.01 28.30 -23.22
CA VAL A 202 -24.02 27.76 -24.58
C VAL A 202 -22.59 27.70 -25.08
N SER A 203 -22.12 26.51 -25.45
CA SER A 203 -20.78 26.30 -26.00
C SER A 203 -20.86 25.33 -27.18
N GLY A 204 -20.25 25.68 -28.30
CA GLY A 204 -20.30 24.86 -29.52
C GLY A 204 -21.72 24.55 -30.02
N GLY A 205 -22.68 25.44 -29.78
CA GLY A 205 -24.10 25.25 -30.13
C GLY A 205 -24.90 24.35 -29.18
N LYS A 206 -24.27 23.76 -28.14
CA LYS A 206 -24.95 22.96 -27.12
C LYS A 206 -25.19 23.79 -25.85
N LYS A 207 -26.39 23.70 -25.28
CA LYS A 207 -26.74 24.31 -24.00
C LYS A 207 -26.44 23.33 -22.86
N TYR A 208 -25.66 23.77 -21.89
CA TYR A 208 -25.33 23.04 -20.67
C TYR A 208 -26.05 23.69 -19.49
N ILE A 209 -26.71 22.89 -18.65
CA ILE A 209 -27.45 23.32 -17.46
C ILE A 209 -26.81 22.67 -16.24
N TYR A 210 -26.59 23.45 -15.19
CA TYR A 210 -25.99 23.02 -13.94
C TYR A 210 -26.91 23.42 -12.79
N TYR A 211 -27.55 22.45 -12.14
CA TYR A 211 -28.43 22.75 -11.02
C TYR A 211 -27.66 22.94 -9.71
N ASP A 212 -28.13 23.87 -8.89
CA ASP A 212 -27.51 24.21 -7.62
C ASP A 212 -27.69 23.15 -6.53
N ASP A 213 -28.61 22.20 -6.71
CA ASP A 213 -28.91 21.10 -5.78
C ASP A 213 -28.25 19.77 -6.19
N GLU A 214 -27.76 19.64 -7.43
CA GLU A 214 -27.12 18.42 -7.93
C GLU A 214 -25.71 18.18 -7.33
N PRO A 215 -25.28 16.92 -7.17
CA PRO A 215 -23.93 16.61 -6.75
C PRO A 215 -22.90 17.12 -7.76
N VAL A 216 -21.73 17.54 -7.28
CA VAL A 216 -20.60 17.90 -8.13
C VAL A 216 -19.63 16.74 -8.17
N PHE A 217 -19.15 16.42 -9.35
CA PHE A 217 -18.18 15.36 -9.57
C PHE A 217 -16.81 15.93 -9.92
N PRO A 218 -15.72 15.21 -9.62
CA PRO A 218 -14.38 15.65 -9.94
C PRO A 218 -14.19 15.70 -11.45
N ASP A 219 -13.49 16.74 -11.90
CA ASP A 219 -12.90 16.81 -13.24
C ASP A 219 -11.57 16.03 -13.26
N ASP A 220 -10.73 16.28 -14.26
CA ASP A 220 -9.40 15.70 -14.39
C ASP A 220 -8.31 16.49 -13.64
N VAL A 221 -8.66 17.57 -12.91
CA VAL A 221 -7.73 18.38 -12.11
C VAL A 221 -8.08 18.30 -10.63
N TRP A 222 -7.52 17.29 -9.98
CA TRP A 222 -7.77 16.97 -8.58
C TRP A 222 -6.96 17.88 -7.66
N ALA A 223 -7.52 19.05 -7.34
CA ALA A 223 -6.93 20.01 -6.41
C ALA A 223 -7.55 19.97 -5.00
N ASP A 224 -8.52 19.08 -4.77
CA ASP A 224 -9.21 18.90 -3.49
C ASP A 224 -8.58 17.83 -2.60
N VAL A 225 -7.74 16.96 -3.16
CA VAL A 225 -7.00 15.94 -2.42
C VAL A 225 -5.60 16.47 -2.09
N SER A 226 -5.33 16.73 -0.81
CA SER A 226 -4.03 17.25 -0.36
C SER A 226 -2.95 16.17 -0.27
N GLN A 227 -1.68 16.57 -0.43
CA GLN A 227 -0.54 15.71 -0.10
C GLN A 227 -0.51 15.38 1.40
N MET A 228 0.02 14.20 1.71
CA MET A 228 0.18 13.75 3.09
C MET A 228 1.21 14.58 3.85
N GLN A 229 0.80 15.17 4.97
CA GLN A 229 1.71 15.84 5.90
C GLN A 229 2.57 14.81 6.67
N GLN A 230 3.67 15.26 7.27
CA GLN A 230 4.57 14.37 8.04
C GLN A 230 3.89 13.77 9.28
N LYS A 231 2.96 14.52 9.90
CA LYS A 231 2.22 14.11 11.10
C LYS A 231 0.89 13.43 10.80
N ASP A 232 0.57 13.21 9.52
CA ASP A 232 -0.69 12.59 9.12
C ASP A 232 -0.85 11.20 9.78
N PRO A 233 -2.00 10.91 10.43
CA PRO A 233 -2.24 9.64 11.09
C PRO A 233 -2.10 8.42 10.17
N GLN A 234 -2.37 8.57 8.87
CA GLN A 234 -2.28 7.48 7.89
C GLN A 234 -0.82 7.08 7.56
N ARG A 235 0.19 7.85 8.01
CA ARG A 235 1.61 7.59 7.69
C ARG A 235 2.10 6.28 8.31
N THR A 236 2.52 5.35 7.46
CA THR A 236 3.18 4.10 7.88
C THR A 236 4.65 4.31 8.23
N GLY A 237 5.31 5.30 7.62
CA GLY A 237 6.76 5.52 7.72
C GLY A 237 7.51 5.20 6.42
N TYR A 238 6.84 4.55 5.47
CA TYR A 238 7.36 4.29 4.14
C TYR A 238 7.39 5.59 3.28
N PRO A 239 8.49 5.86 2.54
CA PRO A 239 8.62 7.07 1.74
C PRO A 239 7.65 7.07 0.55
N GLY A 240 7.34 8.25 0.02
CA GLY A 240 6.50 8.38 -1.18
C GLY A 240 5.01 8.02 -1.01
N GLN A 241 4.58 7.62 0.19
CA GLN A 241 3.19 7.22 0.47
C GLN A 241 2.16 8.27 0.01
N LYS A 242 1.19 7.80 -0.78
CA LYS A 242 0.05 8.57 -1.28
C LYS A 242 -1.10 8.60 -0.26
N PRO A 243 -1.93 9.66 -0.24
CA PRO A 243 -3.11 9.75 0.64
C PRO A 243 -4.19 8.78 0.18
N GLN A 244 -4.90 8.12 1.12
CA GLN A 244 -5.89 7.11 0.77
C GLN A 244 -7.03 7.67 -0.10
N ALA A 245 -7.49 8.90 0.18
CA ALA A 245 -8.54 9.57 -0.60
C ALA A 245 -8.22 9.72 -2.11
N LEU A 246 -6.94 9.78 -2.49
CA LEU A 246 -6.54 9.79 -3.90
C LEU A 246 -6.88 8.45 -4.57
N LEU A 247 -6.59 7.35 -3.88
CA LEU A 247 -6.80 5.99 -4.36
C LEU A 247 -8.28 5.61 -4.26
N ASP A 248 -8.99 6.04 -3.22
CA ASP A 248 -10.43 5.84 -3.07
C ASP A 248 -11.17 6.37 -4.29
N ARG A 249 -10.79 7.53 -4.82
CA ARG A 249 -11.39 8.08 -6.04
C ARG A 249 -11.22 7.15 -7.24
N MET A 250 -10.04 6.56 -7.43
CA MET A 250 -9.79 5.63 -8.54
C MET A 250 -10.54 4.32 -8.33
N VAL A 251 -10.43 3.73 -7.14
CA VAL A 251 -11.06 2.44 -6.79
C VAL A 251 -12.58 2.56 -6.91
N LEU A 252 -13.19 3.55 -6.28
CA LEU A 252 -14.65 3.70 -6.27
C LEU A 252 -15.23 3.99 -7.66
N SER A 253 -14.52 4.76 -8.49
CA SER A 253 -15.02 5.10 -9.82
C SER A 253 -14.80 4.02 -10.88
N THR A 254 -13.91 3.05 -10.66
CA THR A 254 -13.56 2.03 -11.66
C THR A 254 -13.75 0.58 -11.20
N THR A 255 -14.26 0.36 -9.99
CA THR A 255 -14.49 -0.99 -9.42
C THR A 255 -15.78 -1.06 -8.63
N ARG A 256 -16.28 -2.27 -8.38
CA ARG A 256 -17.42 -2.61 -7.52
C ARG A 256 -16.98 -3.47 -6.33
N PRO A 257 -17.76 -3.55 -5.24
CA PRO A 257 -17.49 -4.50 -4.16
C PRO A 257 -17.25 -5.93 -4.70
N GLY A 258 -16.24 -6.61 -4.16
CA GLY A 258 -15.80 -7.95 -4.59
C GLY A 258 -14.80 -7.98 -5.75
N ASP A 259 -14.67 -6.89 -6.52
CA ASP A 259 -13.72 -6.81 -7.62
C ASP A 259 -12.27 -6.86 -7.14
N LEU A 260 -11.37 -7.23 -8.04
CA LEU A 260 -9.94 -7.36 -7.76
C LEU A 260 -9.16 -6.09 -8.14
N VAL A 261 -8.46 -5.51 -7.16
CA VAL A 261 -7.50 -4.41 -7.34
C VAL A 261 -6.07 -4.94 -7.21
N VAL A 262 -5.21 -4.64 -8.18
CA VAL A 262 -3.80 -5.07 -8.17
C VAL A 262 -2.88 -3.87 -8.10
N ASP A 263 -1.85 -3.97 -7.25
CA ASP A 263 -0.75 -3.00 -7.16
C ASP A 263 0.59 -3.73 -7.20
N LEU A 264 1.32 -3.57 -8.31
CA LEU A 264 2.58 -4.26 -8.60
C LEU A 264 3.81 -3.56 -7.98
N CYS A 265 3.61 -2.39 -7.35
CA CYS A 265 4.64 -1.61 -6.67
C CYS A 265 4.04 -1.03 -5.38
N CYS A 266 3.49 -1.91 -4.54
CA CYS A 266 2.50 -1.48 -3.54
C CYS A 266 3.06 -0.60 -2.42
N GLY A 267 4.37 -0.62 -2.16
CA GLY A 267 5.04 0.29 -1.23
C GLY A 267 4.40 0.33 0.16
N SER A 268 3.70 1.41 0.47
CA SER A 268 2.98 1.58 1.75
C SER A 268 1.59 0.92 1.79
N GLY A 269 1.15 0.31 0.69
CA GLY A 269 -0.13 -0.39 0.54
C GLY A 269 -1.34 0.52 0.47
N THR A 270 -1.20 1.76 -0.03
CA THR A 270 -2.33 2.72 -0.03
C THR A 270 -3.47 2.27 -0.96
N ALA A 271 -3.15 1.78 -2.17
CA ALA A 271 -4.18 1.26 -3.08
C ALA A 271 -4.88 0.02 -2.50
N LEU A 272 -4.12 -0.87 -1.84
CA LEU A 272 -4.65 -2.05 -1.16
C LEU A 272 -5.56 -1.68 0.02
N ALA A 273 -5.16 -0.70 0.83
CA ALA A 273 -5.97 -0.22 1.95
C ALA A 273 -7.28 0.43 1.47
N SER A 274 -7.22 1.18 0.36
CA SER A 274 -8.39 1.72 -0.31
C SER A 274 -9.31 0.61 -0.82
N ALA A 275 -8.77 -0.41 -1.50
CA ALA A 275 -9.52 -1.57 -1.95
C ALA A 275 -10.21 -2.27 -0.78
N ALA A 276 -9.46 -2.62 0.27
CA ALA A 276 -9.96 -3.32 1.45
C ALA A 276 -11.06 -2.55 2.20
N THR A 277 -10.86 -1.25 2.41
CA THR A 277 -11.84 -0.37 3.08
C THR A 277 -13.15 -0.29 2.30
N ASN A 278 -13.07 -0.38 0.98
CA ASN A 278 -14.22 -0.37 0.09
C ASN A 278 -14.65 -1.79 -0.31
N GLU A 279 -14.33 -2.84 0.44
CA GLU A 279 -14.84 -4.21 0.19
C GLU A 279 -14.42 -4.78 -1.17
N ARG A 280 -13.24 -4.40 -1.69
CA ARG A 280 -12.60 -5.02 -2.85
C ARG A 280 -11.51 -5.97 -2.40
N ARG A 281 -11.32 -7.04 -3.16
CA ARG A 281 -10.18 -7.95 -2.98
C ARG A 281 -8.93 -7.31 -3.58
N PHE A 282 -7.76 -7.72 -3.12
CA PHE A 282 -6.52 -7.13 -3.62
C PHE A 282 -5.35 -8.09 -3.78
N ILE A 283 -4.43 -7.73 -4.69
CA ILE A 283 -3.09 -8.31 -4.78
C ILE A 283 -2.08 -7.18 -4.70
N GLY A 284 -1.20 -7.24 -3.69
CA GLY A 284 -0.09 -6.31 -3.51
C GLY A 284 1.24 -7.00 -3.70
N ILE A 285 2.13 -6.41 -4.48
CA ILE A 285 3.49 -6.92 -4.69
C ILE A 285 4.48 -5.78 -4.48
N ASP A 286 5.55 -6.06 -3.73
CA ASP A 286 6.70 -5.18 -3.61
C ASP A 286 7.94 -6.03 -3.31
N ASN A 287 9.12 -5.66 -3.79
CA ASN A 287 10.34 -6.41 -3.52
C ASN A 287 11.03 -5.98 -2.21
N SER A 288 10.56 -4.90 -1.59
CA SER A 288 11.13 -4.33 -0.37
C SER A 288 10.54 -5.00 0.88
N PRO A 289 11.36 -5.64 1.74
CA PRO A 289 10.88 -6.23 3.00
C PRO A 289 10.20 -5.22 3.93
N VAL A 290 10.65 -3.96 3.89
CA VAL A 290 10.07 -2.89 4.71
C VAL A 290 8.75 -2.36 4.13
N ALA A 291 8.55 -2.43 2.80
CA ALA A 291 7.25 -2.20 2.18
C ALA A 291 6.26 -3.29 2.61
N PHE A 292 6.67 -4.56 2.48
CA PHE A 292 5.86 -5.70 2.91
C PHE A 292 5.46 -5.59 4.38
N ALA A 293 6.41 -5.30 5.28
CA ALA A 293 6.13 -5.14 6.70
C ALA A 293 5.12 -4.00 6.99
N ALA A 294 5.24 -2.87 6.28
CA ALA A 294 4.32 -1.75 6.40
C ALA A 294 2.91 -2.10 5.88
N CYS A 295 2.81 -2.73 4.69
CA CYS A 295 1.56 -3.20 4.11
C CYS A 295 0.86 -4.20 5.02
N ARG A 296 1.59 -5.21 5.51
CA ARG A 296 1.04 -6.28 6.34
C ARG A 296 0.49 -5.75 7.67
N LYS A 297 1.21 -4.83 8.32
CA LYS A 297 0.71 -4.15 9.53
C LYS A 297 -0.56 -3.35 9.22
N ARG A 298 -0.53 -2.54 8.16
CA ARG A 298 -1.64 -1.68 7.74
C ARG A 298 -2.91 -2.46 7.40
N LEU A 299 -2.76 -3.63 6.80
CA LEU A 299 -3.86 -4.49 6.35
C LEU A 299 -4.21 -5.60 7.35
N SER A 300 -3.62 -5.57 8.56
CA SER A 300 -3.85 -6.58 9.59
C SER A 300 -5.31 -6.79 10.04
N PRO A 301 -6.24 -5.80 9.90
CA PRO A 301 -7.66 -6.04 10.17
C PRO A 301 -8.35 -6.94 9.13
N TYR A 302 -7.74 -7.15 7.96
CA TYR A 302 -8.31 -7.92 6.86
C TYR A 302 -7.63 -9.28 6.74
N ARG A 303 -8.31 -10.22 6.08
CA ARG A 303 -7.75 -11.53 5.74
C ARG A 303 -6.66 -11.39 4.70
N LEU A 304 -5.46 -11.81 5.06
CA LEU A 304 -4.25 -11.76 4.26
C LEU A 304 -3.73 -13.16 4.01
N VAL A 305 -3.39 -13.42 2.76
CA VAL A 305 -2.47 -14.49 2.38
C VAL A 305 -1.13 -13.83 2.08
N CYS A 306 -0.09 -14.25 2.78
CA CYS A 306 1.23 -13.65 2.69
C CYS A 306 2.22 -14.64 2.07
N GLN A 307 2.92 -14.20 1.02
CA GLN A 307 4.01 -14.91 0.36
C GLN A 307 5.26 -14.04 0.43
N ALA A 308 6.10 -14.30 1.42
CA ALA A 308 7.31 -13.51 1.61
C ALA A 308 8.43 -14.41 2.13
N PRO A 309 9.69 -14.15 1.75
CA PRO A 309 10.82 -14.91 2.24
C PRO A 309 10.99 -14.72 3.76
N LEU A 310 11.57 -15.72 4.39
CA LEU A 310 12.05 -15.64 5.77
C LEU A 310 13.54 -15.28 5.74
N SER A 311 13.95 -14.41 6.65
CA SER A 311 15.31 -13.93 6.77
C SER A 311 16.20 -14.95 7.47
N GLN A 312 17.36 -15.23 6.88
CA GLN A 312 18.44 -15.91 7.58
C GLN A 312 19.11 -14.89 8.50
N SER A 313 18.95 -15.06 9.81
CA SER A 313 19.54 -14.20 10.84
C SER A 313 19.92 -15.04 12.05
N GLY A 314 20.97 -14.63 12.76
CA GLY A 314 21.43 -15.19 14.03
C GLY A 314 20.53 -14.81 15.21
N ALA A 315 19.37 -14.20 14.97
CA ALA A 315 18.45 -13.84 16.04
C ALA A 315 17.99 -15.09 16.81
N MET A 316 17.84 -14.96 18.13
CA MET A 316 17.40 -16.01 19.05
C MET A 316 16.09 -15.62 19.73
N LEU A 317 15.22 -16.60 19.96
CA LEU A 317 13.92 -16.43 20.61
C LEU A 317 13.84 -17.33 21.85
N ASP A 318 13.51 -16.72 22.99
CA ASP A 318 12.99 -17.42 24.17
C ASP A 318 11.50 -17.16 24.30
N ALA A 319 10.73 -18.23 24.37
CA ALA A 319 9.28 -18.21 24.38
C ALA A 319 8.72 -19.43 25.13
N ALA A 320 7.49 -19.31 25.61
CA ALA A 320 6.80 -20.36 26.34
C ALA A 320 5.44 -20.67 25.69
N VAL A 321 4.97 -21.89 25.92
CA VAL A 321 3.60 -22.30 25.59
C VAL A 321 3.02 -23.00 26.80
N LEU A 322 1.90 -22.49 27.30
CA LEU A 322 1.13 -23.09 28.39
C LEU A 322 -0.23 -23.56 27.85
N PRO A 323 -0.60 -24.83 28.04
CA PRO A 323 -1.93 -25.30 27.65
C PRO A 323 -3.00 -24.75 28.61
N GLY A 324 -4.08 -24.25 28.04
CA GLY A 324 -5.30 -23.85 28.74
C GLY A 324 -6.51 -24.67 28.27
N ILE A 325 -7.70 -24.30 28.74
CA ILE A 325 -8.95 -24.95 28.30
C ILE A 325 -9.33 -24.39 26.92
N GLY A 326 -9.09 -25.18 25.86
CA GLY A 326 -9.46 -24.85 24.49
C GLY A 326 -8.47 -23.95 23.74
N TYR A 327 -7.38 -23.53 24.38
CA TYR A 327 -6.34 -22.69 23.78
C TYR A 327 -4.96 -23.02 24.36
N TYR A 328 -3.93 -22.53 23.69
CA TYR A 328 -2.57 -22.37 24.19
C TYR A 328 -2.31 -20.89 24.47
N THR A 329 -1.77 -20.58 25.63
CA THR A 329 -1.15 -19.27 25.87
C THR A 329 0.30 -19.34 25.39
N VAL A 330 0.61 -18.56 24.34
CA VAL A 330 1.94 -18.47 23.74
C VAL A 330 2.56 -17.16 24.17
N SER A 331 3.75 -17.18 24.78
CA SER A 331 4.41 -16.00 25.32
C SER A 331 5.82 -15.84 24.78
N ILE A 332 6.25 -14.60 24.55
CA ILE A 332 7.65 -14.26 24.24
C ILE A 332 8.30 -13.70 25.50
N ASN A 333 9.41 -14.32 25.92
CA ASN A 333 10.18 -13.91 27.09
C ASN A 333 11.34 -13.00 26.68
N ALA A 334 12.05 -13.35 25.60
CA ALA A 334 13.16 -12.58 25.09
C ALA A 334 13.36 -12.79 23.57
N TYR A 335 13.83 -11.76 22.90
CA TYR A 335 14.29 -11.82 21.52
C TYR A 335 15.59 -11.05 21.41
N THR A 336 16.61 -11.66 20.82
CA THR A 336 17.93 -11.05 20.68
C THR A 336 18.42 -11.20 19.26
N VAL A 337 19.20 -10.22 18.80
CA VAL A 337 19.84 -10.19 17.49
C VAL A 337 21.33 -9.95 17.72
N PRO A 338 22.24 -10.66 17.05
CA PRO A 338 23.68 -10.42 17.18
C PRO A 338 24.03 -8.95 16.84
N GLU A 339 24.93 -8.32 17.61
CA GLU A 339 25.26 -6.90 17.40
C GLU A 339 25.87 -6.64 16.02
N GLU A 340 26.58 -7.62 15.43
CA GLU A 340 27.08 -7.50 14.06
C GLU A 340 25.96 -7.31 13.01
N GLU A 341 24.76 -7.84 13.25
CA GLU A 341 23.61 -7.65 12.36
C GLU A 341 22.90 -6.31 12.60
N LEU A 342 23.19 -5.67 13.73
CA LEU A 342 22.75 -4.31 14.05
C LEU A 342 23.76 -3.25 13.59
N ALA A 343 24.94 -3.68 13.10
CA ALA A 343 25.98 -2.80 12.60
C ALA A 343 25.58 -2.16 11.26
N GLY A 344 25.98 -0.90 11.05
CA GLY A 344 25.72 -0.18 9.79
C GLY A 344 24.30 0.37 9.61
N ILE A 345 23.34 0.01 10.48
CA ILE A 345 22.00 0.59 10.47
C ILE A 345 22.04 2.03 10.98
N THR A 346 21.37 2.92 10.27
CA THR A 346 21.24 4.32 10.70
C THR A 346 20.22 4.41 11.83
N ARG A 347 20.69 4.76 13.03
CA ARG A 347 19.87 4.91 14.25
C ARG A 347 19.59 6.37 14.56
N GLN A 348 18.42 6.64 15.11
CA GLN A 348 18.02 7.95 15.61
C GLN A 348 17.41 7.80 17.01
N PRO A 349 17.98 8.45 18.05
CA PRO A 349 19.28 9.15 18.03
C PRO A 349 20.45 8.18 17.76
N LYS A 350 21.66 8.68 17.48
CA LYS A 350 22.80 7.85 17.03
C LYS A 350 23.24 6.82 18.08
N ASP A 351 23.04 7.14 19.35
CA ASP A 351 23.33 6.34 20.53
C ASP A 351 22.16 5.42 20.94
N LEU A 352 21.12 5.30 20.10
CA LEU A 352 20.01 4.39 20.36
C LEU A 352 20.52 2.95 20.49
N VAL A 353 20.32 2.38 21.66
CA VAL A 353 20.45 0.95 21.94
C VAL A 353 19.13 0.28 21.59
N ILE A 354 19.20 -0.81 20.83
CA ILE A 354 18.03 -1.57 20.39
C ILE A 354 18.24 -3.01 20.85
N GLU A 355 17.47 -3.43 21.85
CA GLU A 355 17.65 -4.73 22.48
C GLU A 355 16.30 -5.34 22.90
N GLY A 356 16.30 -6.65 23.12
CA GLY A 356 15.14 -7.36 23.64
C GLY A 356 13.89 -7.16 22.79
N MET A 357 12.77 -6.90 23.46
CA MET A 357 11.46 -6.72 22.84
C MET A 357 11.34 -5.46 21.97
N ASP A 358 12.25 -4.48 22.12
CA ASP A 358 12.23 -3.27 21.28
C ASP A 358 12.68 -3.54 19.84
N LEU A 359 13.35 -4.67 19.60
CA LEU A 359 13.64 -5.17 18.26
C LEU A 359 12.38 -5.65 17.53
N ILE A 360 11.30 -6.01 18.24
CA ILE A 360 10.09 -6.57 17.63
C ILE A 360 9.14 -5.43 17.24
N ASP A 361 8.75 -5.41 15.97
CA ASP A 361 7.75 -4.48 15.44
C ASP A 361 6.36 -5.13 15.34
N GLN A 362 6.32 -6.43 15.03
CA GLN A 362 5.12 -7.25 14.86
C GLN A 362 5.41 -8.67 15.31
N TRP A 363 4.48 -9.29 16.02
CA TRP A 363 4.56 -10.73 16.27
C TRP A 363 3.20 -11.40 16.24
N HIS A 364 3.23 -12.67 15.86
CA HIS A 364 2.07 -13.45 15.48
C HIS A 364 2.19 -14.83 16.09
N ALA A 365 1.15 -15.26 16.77
CA ALA A 365 1.05 -16.59 17.34
C ALA A 365 0.02 -17.40 16.54
N GLY A 366 0.37 -18.64 16.25
CA GLY A 366 -0.45 -19.46 15.40
C GLY A 366 -0.05 -20.91 15.35
N LEU A 367 -0.56 -21.61 14.34
CA LEU A 367 -0.26 -23.01 14.09
C LEU A 367 0.34 -23.18 12.69
N ILE A 368 1.38 -24.00 12.59
CA ILE A 368 1.89 -24.47 11.31
C ILE A 368 1.43 -25.89 11.02
N ASN A 369 0.96 -26.11 9.79
CA ASN A 369 0.54 -27.42 9.30
C ASN A 369 0.83 -27.54 7.81
N LYS A 370 1.53 -28.60 7.38
CA LYS A 370 1.89 -28.86 5.97
C LYS A 370 2.49 -27.63 5.25
N GLY A 371 3.39 -26.91 5.92
CA GLY A 371 4.05 -25.73 5.36
C GLY A 371 3.20 -24.46 5.30
N VAL A 372 1.98 -24.45 5.84
CA VAL A 372 1.14 -23.26 5.96
C VAL A 372 1.10 -22.81 7.41
N PHE A 373 1.53 -21.57 7.67
CA PHE A 373 1.37 -20.93 8.98
C PHE A 373 0.06 -20.15 9.01
N VAL A 374 -0.81 -20.46 9.97
CA VAL A 374 -2.05 -19.72 10.23
C VAL A 374 -1.88 -18.93 11.52
N SER A 375 -1.84 -17.61 11.42
CA SER A 375 -1.82 -16.67 12.55
C SER A 375 -3.23 -16.48 13.09
N TYR A 376 -3.45 -16.87 14.34
CA TYR A 376 -4.74 -16.70 15.03
C TYR A 376 -4.76 -15.46 15.92
N ALA A 377 -3.59 -15.03 16.40
CA ALA A 377 -3.46 -13.85 17.24
C ALA A 377 -2.20 -13.08 16.86
N SER A 378 -2.19 -11.78 17.15
CA SER A 378 -1.07 -10.91 16.85
C SER A 378 -0.98 -9.72 17.78
N SER A 379 0.24 -9.26 18.04
CA SER A 379 0.48 -7.95 18.64
C SER A 379 1.42 -7.14 17.75
N LEU A 380 1.01 -5.92 17.44
CA LEU A 380 1.67 -5.02 16.51
C LEU A 380 1.94 -3.72 17.24
N ARG A 381 3.13 -3.13 17.07
CA ARG A 381 3.35 -1.78 17.56
C ARG A 381 2.66 -0.76 16.67
N GLU A 382 1.80 0.05 17.25
CA GLU A 382 1.14 1.17 16.58
C GLU A 382 1.27 2.45 17.40
N LYS A 383 0.91 3.61 16.83
CA LYS A 383 0.93 4.84 17.61
C LYS A 383 -0.09 4.81 18.76
N GLN A 384 -1.22 4.16 18.51
CA GLN A 384 -2.34 4.02 19.43
C GLN A 384 -2.06 2.93 20.48
N THR A 385 -1.38 1.86 20.08
CA THR A 385 -0.95 0.73 20.93
C THR A 385 0.58 0.52 20.81
N PRO A 386 1.40 1.38 21.45
CA PRO A 386 2.87 1.30 21.33
C PRO A 386 3.51 0.07 21.97
N GLU A 387 2.84 -0.50 22.97
CA GLU A 387 3.29 -1.63 23.77
C GLU A 387 2.83 -2.94 23.15
N LEU A 388 3.73 -3.93 23.10
CA LEU A 388 3.40 -5.27 22.63
C LEU A 388 2.83 -6.06 23.79
N GLU A 389 1.72 -6.75 23.54
CA GLU A 389 1.32 -7.87 24.38
C GLU A 389 2.42 -8.93 24.29
N THR A 390 2.83 -9.48 25.43
CA THR A 390 3.89 -10.51 25.50
C THR A 390 3.31 -11.91 25.49
N SER A 391 1.98 -12.05 25.55
CA SER A 391 1.26 -13.31 25.56
C SER A 391 0.05 -13.22 24.64
N LEU A 392 -0.15 -14.23 23.81
CA LEU A 392 -1.28 -14.34 22.88
C LEU A 392 -1.93 -15.71 23.03
N GLU A 393 -3.24 -15.76 22.80
CA GLU A 393 -4.01 -17.01 22.82
C GLU A 393 -4.12 -17.61 21.41
N VAL A 394 -3.81 -18.90 21.29
CA VAL A 394 -3.92 -19.66 20.05
C VAL A 394 -4.90 -20.81 20.28
N PRO A 395 -5.92 -21.01 19.43
CA PRO A 395 -6.90 -22.08 19.64
C PRO A 395 -6.24 -23.46 19.58
N LEU A 396 -6.79 -24.40 20.36
CA LEU A 396 -6.35 -25.80 20.39
C LEU A 396 -6.84 -26.55 19.14
N LEU A 397 -6.13 -26.40 18.02
CA LEU A 397 -6.42 -27.04 16.74
C LEU A 397 -5.23 -27.90 16.27
N ARG A 398 -5.41 -28.64 15.18
CA ARG A 398 -4.36 -29.48 14.59
C ARG A 398 -3.25 -28.62 13.98
N GLY A 399 -2.04 -28.74 14.52
CA GLY A 399 -0.82 -28.15 14.00
C GLY A 399 0.26 -28.05 15.06
N THR A 400 1.43 -27.56 14.69
CA THR A 400 2.49 -27.24 15.64
C THR A 400 2.40 -25.77 16.00
N VAL A 401 2.45 -25.43 17.30
CA VAL A 401 2.48 -24.03 17.74
C VAL A 401 3.70 -23.32 17.17
N ALA A 402 3.46 -22.14 16.60
CA ALA A 402 4.46 -21.36 15.90
C ALA A 402 4.35 -19.87 16.21
N ILE A 403 5.49 -19.18 16.19
CA ILE A 403 5.61 -17.74 16.36
C ILE A 403 6.26 -17.16 15.12
N MET A 404 5.61 -16.17 14.50
CA MET A 404 6.22 -15.36 13.44
C MET A 404 6.49 -13.96 13.94
N LEU A 405 7.70 -13.47 13.69
CA LEU A 405 8.20 -12.17 14.07
C LEU A 405 8.56 -11.36 12.83
N ILE A 406 8.24 -10.06 12.88
CA ILE A 406 8.82 -9.04 12.02
C ILE A 406 9.54 -8.05 12.92
N ASP A 407 10.86 -7.97 12.77
CA ASP A 407 11.68 -7.07 13.57
C ASP A 407 11.74 -5.66 12.94
N VAL A 408 12.31 -4.71 13.69
CA VAL A 408 12.50 -3.32 13.25
C VAL A 408 13.46 -3.17 12.08
N LEU A 409 14.08 -4.26 11.60
CA LEU A 409 14.90 -4.34 10.40
C LEU A 409 14.09 -4.85 9.18
N GLY A 410 12.78 -5.06 9.34
CA GLY A 410 11.90 -5.61 8.31
C GLY A 410 12.12 -7.11 8.06
N ARG A 411 12.89 -7.78 8.91
CA ARG A 411 13.23 -9.20 8.73
C ARG A 411 12.13 -10.07 9.29
N ARG A 412 11.80 -11.12 8.54
CA ARG A 412 10.74 -12.07 8.88
C ARG A 412 11.33 -13.37 9.38
N SER A 413 10.75 -13.90 10.44
CA SER A 413 11.41 -14.91 11.24
C SER A 413 10.34 -15.83 11.84
N LEU A 414 10.37 -17.12 11.51
CA LEU A 414 9.39 -18.11 11.95
C LEU A 414 10.04 -19.13 12.89
N TRP A 415 9.31 -19.49 13.94
CA TRP A 415 9.77 -20.36 15.01
C TRP A 415 8.70 -21.38 15.35
N THR A 416 9.11 -22.62 15.64
CA THR A 416 8.22 -23.67 16.15
C THR A 416 8.74 -24.20 17.46
N GLY A 417 7.84 -24.38 18.43
CA GLY A 417 8.15 -24.98 19.72
C GLY A 417 8.08 -26.50 19.64
N THR A 418 9.16 -27.17 20.04
CA THR A 418 9.15 -28.61 20.29
C THR A 418 9.26 -28.89 21.79
N PRO A 419 8.58 -29.95 22.30
CA PRO A 419 8.82 -30.43 23.65
C PRO A 419 10.32 -30.68 23.85
N ALA A 420 10.87 -30.25 24.99
CA ALA A 420 12.20 -30.69 25.39
C ALA A 420 12.04 -32.15 25.82
N PHE A 421 12.64 -33.07 25.08
CA PHE A 421 12.69 -34.49 25.45
C PHE A 421 13.68 -34.72 26.58
#